data_AF-A0A3N5KAJ3-F1
#
_entry.id   AF-A0A3N5KAJ3-F1
#
_cell.length_a   1.000
_cell.length_b   1.000
_cell.length_c   1.000
_cell.angle_alpha   90.00
_cell.angle_beta   90.00
_cell.angle_gamma   90.00
#
_symmetry.space_group_name_H-M   'P 1'
#
loop_
_entity.id
_entity.type
_entity.pdbx_description
1 polymer ?
#
loop_
_entity_poly.entity_id
_entity_poly.type
_entity_poly.pdbx_seq_one_letter_code
_entity_poly.pdbx_strand_id
1 'polypeptide(L)'
;MPRRVVAFVVLCILGAIPLKAQTAPCGRMIVAVTAADKQTEERFLPAPPEHVKASVIRALPAVGAKIKEDHGLTFSANAGQTTGIFLSWFYFNERAGVKGLTAGTAVGSYEVGLRPESREGAVGTLIKIVFQKRFGVGFPSKGATQLMEEVSCLSQLISQADPVLSPRGLVGPSETAEGSTVTLPEGTPLKLVLRDPLYSGDLGKDAKGSPLVFEVADDVSFGGISVVRKGALGTGRITEGEKARYRGREAKLSFEF
;
A
#
# COMPACT_ATOMS: atom_id res chain seq x y z
N MET A 1 -60.43 32.87 -5.19
CA MET A 1 -59.64 31.65 -5.44
C MET A 1 -58.20 31.89 -4.96
N PRO A 2 -57.78 31.32 -3.82
CA PRO A 2 -56.44 31.51 -3.30
C PRO A 2 -55.42 30.62 -4.04
N ARG A 3 -54.37 31.24 -4.60
CA ARG A 3 -53.22 30.58 -5.21
C ARG A 3 -52.32 30.00 -4.12
N ARG A 4 -52.09 28.68 -4.17
CA ARG A 4 -51.12 27.98 -3.33
C ARG A 4 -49.70 28.38 -3.73
N VAL A 5 -48.96 28.98 -2.80
CA VAL A 5 -47.50 29.16 -2.92
C VAL A 5 -46.86 27.91 -2.34
N VAL A 6 -46.23 27.10 -3.20
CA VAL A 6 -45.42 25.95 -2.79
C VAL A 6 -43.98 26.45 -2.63
N ALA A 7 -43.52 26.56 -1.39
CA ALA A 7 -42.13 26.85 -1.08
C ALA A 7 -41.29 25.59 -1.31
N PHE A 8 -40.40 25.62 -2.32
CA PHE A 8 -39.34 24.63 -2.46
C PHE A 8 -38.21 24.99 -1.48
N VAL A 9 -38.12 24.23 -0.40
CA VAL A 9 -36.94 24.20 0.47
C VAL A 9 -35.84 23.48 -0.31
N VAL A 10 -34.92 24.25 -0.89
CA VAL A 10 -33.67 23.72 -1.45
C VAL A 10 -32.77 23.37 -0.27
N LEU A 11 -32.76 22.09 0.09
CA LEU A 11 -31.82 21.52 1.06
C LEU A 11 -30.43 21.51 0.42
N CYS A 12 -29.57 22.43 0.85
CA CYS A 12 -28.14 22.43 0.52
C CYS A 12 -27.48 21.19 1.12
N ILE A 13 -27.36 20.11 0.34
CA ILE A 13 -26.50 18.98 0.66
C ILE A 13 -25.06 19.46 0.44
N LEU A 14 -24.35 19.66 1.56
CA LEU A 14 -22.91 19.88 1.62
C LEU A 14 -22.20 18.85 0.75
N GLY A 15 -21.40 19.37 -0.19
CA GLY A 15 -20.74 18.59 -1.22
C GLY A 15 -19.93 17.43 -0.64
N ALA A 16 -20.21 16.23 -1.15
CA ALA A 16 -19.30 15.11 -1.07
C ALA A 16 -17.98 15.54 -1.70
N ILE A 17 -16.96 15.76 -0.86
CA ILE A 17 -15.59 15.85 -1.32
C ILE A 17 -15.30 14.48 -1.95
N PRO A 18 -14.97 14.40 -3.26
CA PRO A 18 -14.61 13.13 -3.85
C PRO A 18 -13.30 12.68 -3.19
N LEU A 19 -13.40 11.68 -2.31
CA LEU A 19 -12.26 10.94 -1.79
C LEU A 19 -11.51 10.38 -3.00
N LYS A 20 -10.39 11.03 -3.34
CA LYS A 20 -9.45 10.55 -4.34
C LYS A 20 -8.98 9.17 -3.88
N ALA A 21 -9.01 8.21 -4.80
CA ALA A 21 -8.51 6.86 -4.59
C ALA A 21 -7.22 6.89 -3.76
N GLN A 22 -7.26 6.22 -2.62
CA GLN A 22 -6.17 6.22 -1.65
C GLN A 22 -4.92 5.67 -2.34
N THR A 23 -3.89 6.51 -2.44
CA THR A 23 -2.57 6.10 -2.90
C THR A 23 -2.09 4.93 -2.03
N ALA A 24 -1.19 4.08 -2.56
CA ALA A 24 -0.45 3.15 -1.72
C ALA A 24 0.10 3.91 -0.48
N PRO A 25 0.26 3.27 0.68
CA PRO A 25 0.59 3.97 1.93
C PRO A 25 1.86 4.83 1.83
N CYS A 26 2.74 4.49 0.89
CA CYS A 26 4.01 5.14 0.59
C CYS A 26 3.98 6.09 -0.62
N GLY A 27 2.81 6.22 -1.25
CA GLY A 27 2.39 7.48 -1.85
C GLY A 27 3.04 7.85 -3.18
N ARG A 28 3.65 6.93 -3.94
CA ARG A 28 4.06 7.27 -5.31
C ARG A 28 2.88 7.27 -6.26
N MET A 29 2.29 8.46 -6.38
CA MET A 29 1.27 8.77 -7.38
C MET A 29 1.83 8.66 -8.81
N ILE A 30 3.14 8.89 -9.02
CA ILE A 30 3.78 8.81 -10.34
C ILE A 30 4.81 7.67 -10.34
N VAL A 31 4.62 6.71 -11.25
CA VAL A 31 5.54 5.57 -11.46
C VAL A 31 6.45 5.88 -12.65
N ALA A 32 7.10 7.05 -12.63
CA ALA A 32 7.93 7.51 -13.74
C ALA A 32 9.38 7.14 -13.53
N VAL A 33 9.94 6.33 -14.44
CA VAL A 33 11.36 6.03 -14.44
C VAL A 33 12.10 7.32 -14.75
N THR A 34 12.86 7.81 -13.79
CA THR A 34 13.63 9.04 -13.94
C THR A 34 15.04 8.76 -14.44
N ALA A 35 15.78 9.81 -14.83
CA ALA A 35 17.20 9.66 -15.16
C ALA A 35 18.03 9.11 -13.99
N ALA A 36 17.60 9.40 -12.75
CA ALA A 36 18.22 8.97 -11.50
C ALA A 36 17.92 7.51 -11.13
N ASP A 37 16.90 6.90 -11.76
CA ASP A 37 16.59 5.49 -11.51
C ASP A 37 17.80 4.63 -11.87
N LYS A 38 17.95 3.52 -11.14
CA LYS A 38 19.01 2.55 -11.37
C LYS A 38 18.44 1.29 -12.00
N GLN A 39 19.31 0.60 -12.76
CA GLN A 39 19.03 -0.75 -13.21
C GLN A 39 19.13 -1.74 -12.03
N THR A 40 20.11 -1.53 -11.15
CA THR A 40 20.31 -2.33 -9.95
C THR A 40 20.36 -1.41 -8.74
N GLU A 41 19.64 -1.77 -7.69
CA GLU A 41 19.68 -1.05 -6.41
C GLU A 41 19.81 -2.04 -5.26
N GLU A 42 20.62 -1.66 -4.27
CA GLU A 42 20.90 -2.47 -3.10
C GLU A 42 20.83 -1.57 -1.86
N ARG A 43 20.12 -2.02 -0.82
CA ARG A 43 19.87 -1.24 0.39
C ARG A 43 19.76 -2.16 1.60
N PHE A 44 20.26 -1.70 2.74
CA PHE A 44 20.02 -2.37 4.02
C PHE A 44 18.73 -1.84 4.64
N LEU A 45 17.86 -2.75 5.07
CA LEU A 45 16.62 -2.44 5.78
C LEU A 45 16.69 -3.06 7.18
N PRO A 46 16.46 -2.31 8.26
CA PRO A 46 16.53 -2.81 9.64
C PRO A 46 15.28 -3.61 10.03
N ALA A 47 14.98 -4.66 9.24
CA ALA A 47 13.85 -5.54 9.41
C ALA A 47 14.22 -6.97 8.97
N PRO A 48 13.57 -8.01 9.54
CA PRO A 48 13.86 -9.40 9.19
C PRO A 48 13.47 -9.71 7.72
N PRO A 49 14.11 -10.71 7.09
CA PRO A 49 13.91 -11.00 5.66
C PRO A 49 12.46 -11.27 5.27
N GLU A 50 11.69 -11.95 6.12
CA GLU A 50 10.28 -12.25 5.86
C GLU A 50 9.41 -10.98 5.85
N HIS A 51 9.70 -10.02 6.73
CA HIS A 51 9.01 -8.72 6.75
C HIS A 51 9.33 -7.91 5.49
N VAL A 52 10.60 -7.90 5.09
CA VAL A 52 11.02 -7.23 3.85
C VAL A 52 10.41 -7.91 2.63
N LYS A 53 10.36 -9.25 2.60
CA LYS A 53 9.68 -10.00 1.53
C LYS A 53 8.21 -9.61 1.43
N ALA A 54 7.47 -9.62 2.54
CA ALA A 54 6.08 -9.20 2.57
C ALA A 54 5.90 -7.75 2.05
N SER A 55 6.81 -6.85 2.43
CA SER A 55 6.83 -5.47 1.95
C SER A 55 7.06 -5.38 0.43
N VAL A 56 7.95 -6.20 -0.14
CA VAL A 56 8.15 -6.27 -1.59
C VAL A 56 6.92 -6.77 -2.31
N ILE A 57 6.31 -7.85 -1.84
CA ILE A 57 5.09 -8.40 -2.45
C ILE A 57 3.98 -7.35 -2.50
N ARG A 58 3.85 -6.55 -1.44
CA ARG A 58 2.90 -5.42 -1.36
C ARG A 58 3.28 -4.24 -2.24
N ALA A 59 4.57 -4.01 -2.49
CA ALA A 59 5.08 -2.94 -3.36
C ALA A 59 4.96 -3.26 -4.86
N LEU A 60 4.98 -4.53 -5.26
CA LEU A 60 4.97 -4.94 -6.68
C LEU A 60 3.80 -4.34 -7.49
N PRO A 61 2.54 -4.30 -6.98
CA PRO A 61 1.44 -3.66 -7.68
C PRO A 61 1.66 -2.16 -7.93
N ALA A 62 2.37 -1.47 -7.03
CA ALA A 62 2.71 -0.05 -7.18
C ALA A 62 3.78 0.20 -8.24
N VAL A 63 4.50 -0.85 -8.69
CA VAL A 63 5.38 -0.86 -9.89
C VAL A 63 4.83 -1.74 -11.04
N GLY A 64 3.56 -2.16 -10.94
CA GLY A 64 2.81 -2.76 -12.05
C GLY A 64 3.34 -4.14 -12.39
N ALA A 65 3.98 -4.74 -11.39
CA ALA A 65 4.61 -6.02 -11.45
C ALA A 65 3.78 -7.07 -10.71
N LYS A 66 3.94 -8.33 -11.13
CA LYS A 66 3.39 -9.50 -10.46
C LYS A 66 4.46 -10.54 -10.31
N ILE A 67 4.46 -11.25 -9.19
CA ILE A 67 5.38 -12.37 -8.96
C ILE A 67 5.19 -13.40 -10.07
N LYS A 68 6.31 -13.87 -10.62
CA LYS A 68 6.38 -14.93 -11.62
C LYS A 68 6.89 -16.21 -10.98
N GLU A 69 8.00 -16.13 -10.26
CA GLU A 69 8.65 -17.25 -9.59
C GLU A 69 9.06 -16.81 -8.19
N ASP A 70 8.87 -17.69 -7.19
CA ASP A 70 9.26 -17.46 -5.80
C ASP A 70 10.11 -18.63 -5.31
N HIS A 71 11.37 -18.35 -4.95
CA HIS A 71 12.34 -19.29 -4.41
C HIS A 71 12.75 -18.89 -2.99
N GLY A 72 11.78 -18.46 -2.17
CA GLY A 72 12.01 -18.05 -0.78
C GLY A 72 12.53 -16.63 -0.71
N LEU A 73 13.81 -16.45 -0.44
CA LEU A 73 14.44 -15.13 -0.32
C LEU A 73 14.90 -14.54 -1.66
N THR A 74 14.72 -15.28 -2.75
CA THR A 74 14.96 -14.77 -4.11
C THR A 74 13.71 -15.02 -4.95
N PHE A 75 13.24 -14.02 -5.69
CA PHE A 75 12.05 -14.14 -6.52
C PHE A 75 12.10 -13.20 -7.72
N SER A 76 11.35 -13.56 -8.77
CA SER A 76 11.22 -12.76 -9.99
C SER A 76 9.79 -12.24 -10.14
N ALA A 77 9.66 -11.02 -10.66
CA ALA A 77 8.36 -10.40 -10.93
C ALA A 77 8.36 -9.73 -12.31
N ASN A 78 7.25 -9.79 -13.03
CA ASN A 78 7.14 -9.19 -14.36
C ASN A 78 6.31 -7.91 -14.33
N ALA A 79 6.90 -6.81 -14.79
CA ALA A 79 6.25 -5.51 -14.97
C ALA A 79 5.59 -5.41 -16.36
N GLY A 80 4.37 -4.88 -16.40
CA GLY A 80 3.72 -4.48 -17.66
C GLY A 80 3.13 -5.61 -18.50
N GLN A 81 2.89 -6.81 -17.95
CA GLN A 81 2.32 -7.92 -18.73
C GLN A 81 0.82 -7.82 -19.01
N THR A 82 0.10 -6.92 -18.35
CA THR A 82 -1.33 -6.72 -18.66
C THR A 82 -1.51 -5.35 -19.32
N THR A 83 -2.05 -5.36 -20.54
CA THR A 83 -2.29 -4.16 -21.36
C THR A 83 -3.08 -3.11 -20.58
N GLY A 84 -4.00 -3.54 -19.71
CA GLY A 84 -4.80 -2.67 -18.86
C GLY A 84 -3.99 -1.89 -17.81
N ILE A 85 -3.06 -2.56 -17.10
CA ILE A 85 -2.24 -1.91 -16.06
C ILE A 85 -1.25 -0.94 -16.72
N PHE A 86 -0.57 -1.38 -17.78
CA PHE A 86 0.34 -0.53 -18.54
C PHE A 86 -0.34 0.73 -19.06
N LEU A 87 -1.50 0.59 -19.72
CA LEU A 87 -2.25 1.74 -20.25
C LEU A 87 -2.73 2.67 -19.13
N SER A 88 -3.28 2.13 -18.04
CA SER A 88 -3.73 2.94 -16.90
C SER A 88 -2.62 3.86 -16.39
N TRP A 89 -1.42 3.31 -16.22
CA TRP A 89 -0.25 4.01 -15.72
C TRP A 89 0.36 4.96 -16.72
N PHE A 90 0.43 4.57 -17.98
CA PHE A 90 0.82 5.44 -19.06
C PHE A 90 -0.02 6.73 -19.03
N TYR A 91 -1.35 6.59 -18.99
CA TYR A 91 -2.25 7.75 -18.94
C TYR A 91 -2.18 8.52 -17.62
N PHE A 92 -1.87 7.84 -16.50
CA PHE A 92 -1.70 8.51 -15.22
C PHE A 92 -0.45 9.39 -15.24
N ASN A 93 0.68 8.83 -15.63
CA ASN A 93 1.95 9.53 -15.72
C ASN A 93 1.90 10.67 -16.76
N GLU A 94 1.29 10.43 -17.93
CA GLU A 94 1.08 11.45 -18.97
C GLU A 94 0.30 12.66 -18.42
N ARG A 95 -0.80 12.41 -17.69
CA ARG A 95 -1.60 13.46 -17.03
C ARG A 95 -0.85 14.19 -15.92
N ALA A 96 0.08 13.51 -15.25
CA ALA A 96 0.98 14.10 -14.28
C ALA A 96 2.12 14.90 -14.95
N GLY A 97 2.14 15.03 -16.28
CA GLY A 97 3.12 15.80 -17.04
C GLY A 97 4.37 15.03 -17.44
N VAL A 98 4.41 13.71 -17.20
CA VAL A 98 5.54 12.85 -17.61
C VAL A 98 5.48 12.64 -19.12
N LYS A 99 6.54 13.06 -19.82
CA LYS A 99 6.64 12.97 -21.28
C LYS A 99 7.47 11.76 -21.71
N GLY A 100 7.17 11.20 -22.88
CA GLY A 100 7.97 10.14 -23.52
C GLY A 100 7.11 8.99 -24.06
N LEU A 101 7.72 8.14 -24.90
CA LEU A 101 7.06 7.00 -25.57
C LEU A 101 6.38 6.00 -24.62
N THR A 102 6.88 5.90 -23.39
CA THR A 102 6.32 5.01 -22.35
C THR A 102 5.72 5.79 -21.18
N ALA A 103 5.70 7.13 -21.22
CA ALA A 103 5.37 8.00 -20.08
C ALA A 103 6.06 7.56 -18.78
N GLY A 104 7.32 7.10 -18.87
CA GLY A 104 8.10 6.64 -17.72
C GLY A 104 7.67 5.27 -17.16
N THR A 105 6.75 4.54 -17.78
CA THR A 105 6.37 3.20 -17.33
C THR A 105 7.46 2.17 -17.68
N ALA A 106 7.79 1.32 -16.71
CA ALA A 106 8.76 0.23 -16.88
C ALA A 106 8.08 -1.05 -17.39
N VAL A 107 8.66 -1.65 -18.43
CA VAL A 107 8.23 -2.96 -18.97
C VAL A 107 9.44 -3.89 -18.96
N GLY A 108 9.37 -4.98 -18.20
CA GLY A 108 10.52 -5.81 -17.92
C GLY A 108 10.27 -6.82 -16.81
N SER A 109 11.35 -7.34 -16.24
CA SER A 109 11.33 -8.19 -15.07
C SER A 109 12.15 -7.56 -13.95
N TYR A 110 11.71 -7.78 -12.71
CA TYR A 110 12.47 -7.55 -11.50
C TYR A 110 13.00 -8.89 -11.03
N GLU A 111 14.26 -8.91 -10.63
CA GLU A 111 14.80 -9.94 -9.76
C GLU A 111 15.11 -9.32 -8.41
N VAL A 112 14.59 -9.93 -7.35
CA VAL A 112 14.74 -9.47 -5.98
C VAL A 112 15.45 -10.55 -5.19
N GLY A 113 16.56 -10.19 -4.57
CA GLY A 113 17.30 -11.03 -3.63
C GLY A 113 17.31 -10.40 -2.25
N LEU A 114 17.00 -11.19 -1.22
CA LEU A 114 16.99 -10.81 0.18
C LEU A 114 18.04 -11.64 0.91
N ARG A 115 18.88 -10.98 1.71
CA ARG A 115 19.89 -11.64 2.52
C ARG A 115 19.87 -11.09 3.95
N PRO A 116 19.80 -11.93 4.99
CA PRO A 116 20.00 -11.47 6.35
C PRO A 116 21.39 -10.84 6.46
N GLU A 117 21.47 -9.65 7.06
CA GLU A 117 22.73 -8.94 7.26
C GLU A 117 22.71 -8.23 8.62
N SER A 118 23.88 -8.11 9.25
CA SER A 118 24.07 -7.28 10.44
C SER A 118 25.00 -6.13 10.10
N ARG A 119 24.57 -4.89 10.33
CA ARG A 119 25.37 -3.68 10.12
C ARG A 119 25.25 -2.80 11.34
N GLU A 120 26.40 -2.33 11.84
CA GLU A 120 26.47 -1.34 12.93
C GLU A 120 25.65 -1.74 14.17
N GLY A 121 25.58 -3.04 14.47
CA GLY A 121 24.82 -3.57 15.60
C GLY A 121 23.31 -3.76 15.35
N ALA A 122 22.79 -3.37 14.18
CA ALA A 122 21.42 -3.64 13.76
C ALA A 122 21.35 -4.91 12.92
N VAL A 123 20.47 -5.84 13.31
CA VAL A 123 20.11 -7.02 12.51
C VAL A 123 19.01 -6.63 11.53
N GLY A 124 19.19 -6.95 10.25
CA GLY A 124 18.22 -6.61 9.21
C GLY A 124 18.42 -7.43 7.94
N THR A 125 18.00 -6.85 6.83
CA THR A 125 18.02 -7.50 5.52
C THR A 125 18.68 -6.59 4.50
N LEU A 126 19.68 -7.11 3.80
CA LEU A 126 20.16 -6.52 2.56
C LEU A 126 19.23 -6.96 1.43
N ILE A 127 18.55 -6.00 0.82
CA ILE A 127 17.72 -6.20 -0.36
C ILE A 127 18.49 -5.74 -1.60
N LYS A 128 18.51 -6.58 -2.62
CA LYS A 128 19.03 -6.26 -3.96
C LYS A 128 17.92 -6.42 -4.98
N ILE A 129 17.66 -5.37 -5.74
CA ILE A 129 16.65 -5.33 -6.81
C ILE A 129 17.37 -5.08 -8.12
N VAL A 130 17.16 -5.95 -9.10
CA VAL A 130 17.68 -5.83 -10.46
C VAL A 130 16.50 -5.73 -11.41
N PHE A 131 16.41 -4.64 -12.16
CA PHE A 131 15.45 -4.50 -13.24
C PHE A 131 16.09 -4.91 -14.57
N GLN A 132 15.46 -5.85 -15.26
CA GLN A 132 15.87 -6.34 -16.57
C GLN A 132 14.83 -5.87 -17.59
N LYS A 133 15.26 -5.06 -18.56
CA LYS A 133 14.38 -4.64 -19.66
C LYS A 133 13.96 -5.84 -20.50
N ARG A 134 12.70 -5.83 -20.98
CA ARG A 134 12.29 -6.77 -22.04
C ARG A 134 12.75 -6.27 -23.41
N PHE A 135 12.99 -7.18 -24.34
CA PHE A 135 13.49 -6.89 -25.68
C PHE A 135 12.53 -5.94 -26.44
N GLY A 136 13.03 -4.77 -26.89
CA GLY A 136 12.25 -3.75 -27.61
C GLY A 136 12.89 -2.36 -27.52
N VAL A 137 12.89 -1.61 -28.64
CA VAL A 137 13.46 -0.25 -28.72
C VAL A 137 12.54 0.74 -27.99
N GLY A 138 13.08 1.52 -27.05
CA GLY A 138 12.38 2.64 -26.40
C GLY A 138 11.82 2.38 -25.00
N PHE A 139 11.94 1.17 -24.45
CA PHE A 139 11.56 0.90 -23.05
C PHE A 139 12.68 1.28 -22.07
N PRO A 140 12.35 1.84 -20.89
CA PRO A 140 13.35 2.20 -19.91
C PRO A 140 14.11 0.95 -19.43
N SER A 141 15.43 1.07 -19.31
CA SER A 141 16.30 0.02 -18.78
C SER A 141 16.55 0.12 -17.28
N LYS A 142 15.80 1.00 -16.61
CA LYS A 142 15.97 1.37 -15.21
C LYS A 142 14.59 1.34 -14.55
N GLY A 143 14.54 1.05 -13.26
CA GLY A 143 13.26 0.90 -12.55
C GLY A 143 13.37 0.22 -11.18
N ALA A 144 14.58 -0.23 -10.78
CA ALA A 144 14.80 -0.82 -9.47
C ALA A 144 14.52 0.17 -8.33
N THR A 145 14.82 1.46 -8.55
CA THR A 145 14.68 2.52 -7.55
C THR A 145 13.25 2.72 -7.09
N GLN A 146 12.28 2.67 -7.99
CA GLN A 146 10.87 2.86 -7.62
C GLN A 146 10.39 1.75 -6.68
N LEU A 147 10.72 0.50 -7.01
CA LEU A 147 10.37 -0.64 -6.17
C LEU A 147 11.11 -0.53 -4.84
N MET A 148 12.40 -0.16 -4.85
CA MET A 148 13.19 0.01 -3.63
C MET A 148 12.59 1.06 -2.68
N GLU A 149 12.16 2.22 -3.19
CA GLU A 149 11.56 3.28 -2.37
C GLU A 149 10.23 2.83 -1.74
N GLU A 150 9.37 2.18 -2.52
CA GLU A 150 8.10 1.67 -2.01
C GLU A 150 8.33 0.60 -0.93
N VAL A 151 9.27 -0.33 -1.16
CA VAL A 151 9.66 -1.35 -0.17
C VAL A 151 10.21 -0.72 1.09
N SER A 152 11.13 0.23 0.95
CA SER A 152 11.77 0.92 2.08
C SER A 152 10.71 1.59 2.96
N CYS A 153 9.76 2.30 2.35
CA CYS A 153 8.69 2.94 3.10
C CYS A 153 7.73 1.92 3.74
N LEU A 154 7.29 0.90 3.00
CA LEU A 154 6.38 -0.12 3.55
C LEU A 154 7.00 -0.88 4.71
N SER A 155 8.30 -1.18 4.63
CA SER A 155 9.03 -1.88 5.70
C SER A 155 9.11 -1.07 7.00
N GLN A 156 9.04 0.25 6.93
CA GLN A 156 8.99 1.15 8.09
C GLN A 156 7.57 1.36 8.59
N LEU A 157 6.59 1.36 7.71
CA LEU A 157 5.20 1.65 8.05
C LEU A 157 4.51 0.44 8.70
N ILE A 158 4.74 -0.76 8.16
CA ILE A 158 4.14 -2.00 8.63
C ILE A 158 4.97 -2.54 9.81
N SER A 159 4.30 -2.99 10.86
CA SER A 159 4.91 -3.64 12.02
C SER A 159 5.58 -4.95 11.64
N GLN A 160 6.72 -5.21 12.27
CA GLN A 160 7.46 -6.47 12.11
C GLN A 160 6.81 -7.63 12.87
N ALA A 161 5.88 -7.33 13.78
CA ALA A 161 5.15 -8.36 14.50
C ALA A 161 4.20 -9.06 13.53
N ASP A 162 4.22 -10.40 13.47
CA ASP A 162 3.16 -11.13 12.79
C ASP A 162 1.85 -10.86 13.55
N PRO A 163 0.90 -10.16 12.95
CA PRO A 163 -0.29 -9.75 13.66
C PRO A 163 -1.29 -10.91 13.85
N VAL A 164 -1.09 -12.07 13.19
CA VAL A 164 -1.83 -13.30 13.52
C VAL A 164 -1.33 -13.87 14.84
N LEU A 165 -0.03 -13.83 15.07
CA LEU A 165 0.61 -14.32 16.29
C LEU A 165 0.54 -13.28 17.42
N SER A 166 0.47 -12.00 17.08
CA SER A 166 0.38 -10.89 18.03
C SER A 166 -0.64 -9.85 17.57
N PRO A 167 -1.95 -10.16 17.67
CA PRO A 167 -3.01 -9.25 17.22
C PRO A 167 -3.06 -7.91 17.97
N ARG A 168 -2.36 -7.82 19.11
CA ARG A 168 -2.20 -6.61 19.91
C ARG A 168 -0.90 -5.83 19.63
N GLY A 169 -0.07 -6.26 18.69
CA GLY A 169 1.22 -5.62 18.39
C GLY A 169 2.27 -5.75 19.51
N LEU A 170 2.18 -6.79 20.33
CA LEU A 170 3.16 -7.07 21.38
C LEU A 170 4.36 -7.82 20.80
N VAL A 171 5.54 -7.23 20.87
CA VAL A 171 6.82 -7.88 20.54
C VAL A 171 7.60 -8.04 21.85
N GLY A 172 7.62 -9.25 22.41
CA GLY A 172 8.36 -9.59 23.64
C GLY A 172 7.48 -10.09 24.80
N PRO A 173 8.09 -10.62 25.88
CA PRO A 173 7.38 -11.09 27.05
C PRO A 173 6.61 -9.92 27.67
N SER A 174 5.29 -10.04 27.69
CA SER A 174 4.41 -9.12 28.40
C SER A 174 4.75 -9.24 29.88
N GLU A 175 5.44 -8.25 30.46
CA GLU A 175 5.42 -8.08 31.90
C GLU A 175 3.95 -8.00 32.31
N THR A 176 3.52 -8.95 33.13
CA THR A 176 2.23 -8.96 33.81
C THR A 176 2.15 -7.74 34.72
N ALA A 177 1.87 -6.58 34.14
CA ALA A 177 1.43 -5.42 34.90
C ALA A 177 0.01 -5.71 35.39
N GLU A 178 -0.17 -5.64 36.72
CA GLU A 178 -1.49 -5.68 37.35
C GLU A 178 -2.45 -4.75 36.58
N GLY A 179 -3.58 -5.31 36.15
CA GLY A 179 -4.44 -4.72 35.13
C GLY A 179 -5.09 -3.41 35.57
N SER A 180 -4.39 -2.29 35.38
CA SER A 180 -5.02 -0.99 35.38
C SER A 180 -5.94 -0.90 34.16
N THR A 181 -7.25 -0.70 34.40
CA THR A 181 -8.20 -0.49 33.31
C THR A 181 -8.07 0.94 32.83
N VAL A 182 -7.41 1.14 31.70
CA VAL A 182 -7.30 2.45 31.04
C VAL A 182 -8.45 2.57 30.04
N THR A 183 -9.36 3.52 30.26
CA THR A 183 -10.46 3.80 29.33
C THR A 183 -9.99 4.85 28.32
N LEU A 184 -10.03 4.52 27.03
CA LEU A 184 -9.77 5.48 25.97
C LEU A 184 -11.00 6.38 25.78
N PRO A 185 -10.83 7.71 25.74
CA PRO A 185 -11.92 8.62 25.42
C PRO A 185 -12.52 8.32 24.04
N GLU A 186 -13.83 8.47 23.93
CA GLU A 186 -14.51 8.43 22.64
C GLU A 186 -13.92 9.48 21.69
N GLY A 187 -13.75 9.12 20.42
CA GLY A 187 -13.14 9.99 19.42
C GLY A 187 -11.61 10.04 19.44
N THR A 188 -10.94 9.21 20.25
CA THR A 188 -9.47 9.07 20.18
C THR A 188 -9.04 8.68 18.76
N PRO A 189 -8.23 9.49 18.06
CA PRO A 189 -7.89 9.23 16.68
C PRO A 189 -6.94 8.02 16.56
N LEU A 190 -7.30 7.08 15.69
CA LEU A 190 -6.47 5.93 15.34
C LEU A 190 -6.02 6.07 13.89
N LYS A 191 -4.71 6.02 13.66
CA LYS A 191 -4.16 6.01 12.31
C LYS A 191 -4.02 4.57 11.85
N LEU A 192 -4.75 4.22 10.81
CA LEU A 192 -4.83 2.86 10.29
C LEU A 192 -4.23 2.77 8.90
N VAL A 193 -3.57 1.65 8.62
CA VAL A 193 -3.07 1.29 7.30
C VAL A 193 -3.77 0.01 6.86
N LEU A 194 -4.24 -0.03 5.62
CA LEU A 194 -4.79 -1.26 5.07
C LEU A 194 -3.66 -2.30 4.96
N ARG A 195 -3.84 -3.45 5.61
CA ARG A 195 -2.79 -4.49 5.69
C ARG A 195 -2.59 -5.15 4.33
N ASP A 196 -3.69 -5.56 3.71
CA ASP A 196 -3.65 -6.35 2.48
C ASP A 196 -4.08 -5.50 1.27
N PRO A 197 -3.41 -5.65 0.12
CA PRO A 197 -3.75 -4.88 -1.06
C PRO A 197 -5.16 -5.22 -1.51
N LEU A 198 -5.95 -4.18 -1.77
CA LEU A 198 -7.31 -4.32 -2.28
C LEU A 198 -7.34 -3.98 -3.76
N TYR A 199 -7.84 -4.89 -4.58
CA TYR A 199 -7.99 -4.66 -6.02
C TYR A 199 -9.44 -4.37 -6.37
N SER A 200 -9.64 -3.35 -7.20
CA SER A 200 -10.98 -2.99 -7.69
C SER A 200 -11.67 -4.11 -8.49
N GLY A 201 -10.91 -5.07 -9.03
CA GLY A 201 -11.46 -6.26 -9.67
C GLY A 201 -12.24 -7.15 -8.70
N ASP A 202 -11.80 -7.16 -7.44
CA ASP A 202 -12.34 -7.99 -6.36
C ASP A 202 -13.57 -7.36 -5.70
N LEU A 203 -13.85 -6.08 -5.99
CA LEU A 203 -15.01 -5.32 -5.50
C LEU A 203 -16.32 -5.69 -6.22
N GLY A 204 -16.61 -6.99 -6.31
CA GLY A 204 -17.85 -7.54 -6.89
C GLY A 204 -19.06 -7.45 -5.96
N LYS A 205 -20.18 -8.05 -6.39
CA LYS A 205 -21.40 -8.14 -5.58
C LYS A 205 -21.16 -8.83 -4.23
N ASP A 206 -20.21 -9.75 -4.20
CA ASP A 206 -19.85 -10.54 -3.02
C ASP A 206 -18.85 -9.82 -2.09
N ALA A 207 -18.33 -8.65 -2.49
CA ALA A 207 -17.40 -7.91 -1.65
C ALA A 207 -18.09 -7.24 -0.46
N LYS A 208 -19.39 -6.95 -0.54
CA LYS A 208 -20.13 -6.33 0.57
C LYS A 208 -20.15 -7.26 1.78
N GLY A 209 -19.81 -6.73 2.95
CA GLY A 209 -19.65 -7.48 4.20
C GLY A 209 -18.31 -8.21 4.32
N SER A 210 -17.48 -8.25 3.28
CA SER A 210 -16.15 -8.86 3.37
C SER A 210 -15.28 -8.09 4.37
N PRO A 211 -14.49 -8.80 5.19
CA PRO A 211 -13.62 -8.17 6.16
C PRO A 211 -12.45 -7.44 5.47
N LEU A 212 -12.14 -6.25 5.97
CA LEU A 212 -10.91 -5.52 5.68
C LEU A 212 -10.03 -5.55 6.92
N VAL A 213 -8.81 -6.05 6.76
CA VAL A 213 -7.83 -6.08 7.85
C VAL A 213 -6.98 -4.82 7.77
N PHE A 214 -6.98 -4.07 8.87
CA PHE A 214 -6.18 -2.89 9.07
C PHE A 214 -5.14 -3.12 10.14
N GLU A 215 -4.09 -2.34 10.08
CA GLU A 215 -3.03 -2.32 11.06
C GLU A 215 -2.88 -0.91 11.62
N VAL A 216 -2.67 -0.81 12.92
CA VAL A 216 -2.39 0.48 13.58
C VAL A 216 -1.00 0.96 13.18
N ALA A 217 -0.94 2.16 12.60
CA ALA A 217 0.29 2.72 12.01
C ALA A 217 1.30 3.20 13.05
N ASP A 218 0.79 3.72 14.17
CA ASP A 218 1.53 4.42 15.22
C ASP A 218 0.93 4.05 16.58
N ASP A 219 1.79 3.95 17.61
CA ASP A 219 1.33 3.72 18.98
C ASP A 219 0.35 4.81 19.43
N VAL A 220 -0.79 4.39 20.01
CA VAL A 220 -1.74 5.28 20.68
C VAL A 220 -1.54 5.18 22.17
N SER A 221 -1.09 6.29 22.75
CA SER A 221 -0.88 6.42 24.18
C SER A 221 -1.91 7.34 24.83
N PHE A 222 -2.28 7.00 26.06
CA PHE A 222 -3.13 7.81 26.93
C PHE A 222 -2.57 7.79 28.34
N GLY A 223 -2.37 8.95 28.95
CA GLY A 223 -1.74 9.04 30.27
C GLY A 223 -0.31 8.48 30.32
N GLY A 224 0.44 8.55 29.21
CA GLY A 224 1.80 8.01 29.11
C GLY A 224 1.89 6.49 28.93
N ILE A 225 0.76 5.78 28.87
CA ILE A 225 0.69 4.34 28.66
C ILE A 225 0.28 4.08 27.20
N SER A 226 1.02 3.23 26.49
CA SER A 226 0.63 2.77 25.14
C SER A 226 -0.53 1.77 25.27
N VAL A 227 -1.71 2.18 24.84
CA VAL A 227 -2.96 1.41 24.98
C VAL A 227 -3.23 0.58 23.72
N VAL A 228 -2.91 1.13 22.55
CA VAL A 228 -2.97 0.41 21.27
C VAL A 228 -1.62 0.54 20.61
N ARG A 229 -0.92 -0.58 20.42
CA ARG A 229 0.42 -0.57 19.81
C ARG A 229 0.35 -0.58 18.29
N LYS A 230 1.37 0.00 17.67
CA LYS A 230 1.67 -0.19 16.25
C LYS A 230 1.70 -1.68 15.93
N GLY A 231 1.04 -2.07 14.85
CA GLY A 231 0.90 -3.47 14.48
C GLY A 231 -0.34 -4.17 15.03
N ALA A 232 -1.08 -3.55 15.94
CA ALA A 232 -2.36 -4.10 16.36
C ALA A 232 -3.34 -4.17 15.19
N LEU A 233 -4.13 -5.26 15.14
CA LEU A 233 -5.12 -5.45 14.08
C LEU A 233 -6.44 -4.76 14.39
N GLY A 234 -6.94 -4.04 13.41
CA GLY A 234 -8.34 -3.63 13.31
C GLY A 234 -9.02 -4.43 12.20
N THR A 235 -10.29 -4.77 12.38
CA THR A 235 -11.11 -5.34 11.30
C THR A 235 -12.24 -4.38 11.01
N GLY A 236 -12.33 -3.94 9.75
CA GLY A 236 -13.52 -3.28 9.22
C GLY A 236 -14.26 -4.19 8.26
N ARG A 237 -15.37 -3.71 7.70
CA ARG A 237 -16.15 -4.41 6.68
C ARG A 237 -16.48 -3.49 5.53
N ILE A 238 -16.44 -4.02 4.31
CA ILE A 238 -16.86 -3.29 3.11
C ILE A 238 -18.38 -3.08 3.16
N THR A 239 -18.82 -1.83 3.09
CA THR A 239 -20.25 -1.49 3.02
C THR A 239 -20.72 -1.32 1.59
N GLU A 240 -19.87 -0.69 0.76
CA GLU A 240 -20.14 -0.44 -0.66
C GLU A 240 -18.83 -0.50 -1.47
N GLY A 241 -18.93 -0.96 -2.72
CA GLY A 241 -17.79 -1.05 -3.64
C GLY A 241 -18.24 -0.85 -5.08
N GLU A 242 -17.61 0.11 -5.76
CA GLU A 242 -17.76 0.32 -7.20
C GLU A 242 -16.47 -0.11 -7.90
N LYS A 243 -16.57 -1.08 -8.82
CA LYS A 243 -15.45 -1.49 -9.66
C LYS A 243 -14.94 -0.33 -10.49
N ALA A 244 -13.64 -0.33 -10.75
CA ALA A 244 -13.04 0.65 -11.64
C ALA A 244 -13.67 0.58 -13.04
N ARG A 245 -13.96 1.75 -13.62
CA ARG A 245 -14.39 1.95 -15.01
C ARG A 245 -13.30 2.67 -15.80
N TYR A 246 -13.47 2.82 -17.11
CA TYR A 246 -12.61 3.69 -17.96
C TYR A 246 -11.09 3.53 -17.75
N ARG A 247 -10.55 2.33 -17.96
CA ARG A 247 -9.11 2.00 -17.79
C ARG A 247 -8.60 2.19 -16.36
N GLY A 248 -9.35 1.71 -15.36
CA GLY A 248 -8.89 1.66 -13.97
C GLY A 248 -9.19 2.91 -13.13
N ARG A 249 -10.17 3.71 -13.53
CA ARG A 249 -10.59 4.95 -12.86
C ARG A 249 -11.92 4.78 -12.13
N GLU A 250 -12.24 5.76 -11.28
CA GLU A 250 -13.55 5.87 -10.63
C GLU A 250 -13.94 4.68 -9.75
N ALA A 251 -12.98 3.86 -9.32
CA ALA A 251 -13.24 2.89 -8.27
C ALA A 251 -13.58 3.64 -6.98
N LYS A 252 -14.63 3.19 -6.29
CA LYS A 252 -15.01 3.71 -4.98
C LYS A 252 -15.14 2.55 -4.00
N LEU A 253 -14.80 2.81 -2.76
CA LEU A 253 -14.94 1.88 -1.66
C LEU A 253 -15.45 2.64 -0.45
N SER A 254 -16.39 2.04 0.27
CA SER A 254 -16.82 2.48 1.59
C SER A 254 -16.74 1.30 2.55
N PHE A 255 -16.38 1.59 3.80
CA PHE A 255 -16.23 0.60 4.85
C PHE A 255 -16.59 1.19 6.21
N GLU A 256 -16.87 0.30 7.16
CA GLU A 256 -17.14 0.61 8.57
C GLU A 256 -16.29 -0.28 9.48
N PHE A 257 -16.16 0.10 10.76
CA PHE A 257 -15.41 -0.63 11.79
C PHE A 257 -16.37 -1.22 12.83
#